data_AF-D2Z593-F1
#
_entry.id   AF-D2Z593-F1
#
_cell.length_a   1.000
_cell.length_b   1.000
_cell.length_c   1.000
_cell.angle_alpha   90.00
_cell.angle_beta   90.00
_cell.angle_gamma   90.00
#
_symmetry.space_group_name_H-M   'P 1'
#
loop_
_entity.id
_entity.type
_entity.pdbx_description
1 polymer ?
#
loop_
_entity_poly.entity_id
_entity_poly.type
_entity_poly.pdbx_seq_one_letter_code
_entity_poly.pdbx_strand_id
1 'polypeptide(L)' 'MRRHPDYAVDILGDSEWLEMARQIATTHHEKWDGSGYPRGLKGEDIPPLRQDSGLGRHIRQD' A
#
# COMPACT_ATOMS: atom_id res chain seq x y z
N MET A 1 9.68 -7.79 -10.61
CA MET A 1 9.75 -7.41 -9.18
C MET A 1 8.40 -7.35 -8.44
N ARG A 2 7.27 -7.78 -9.02
CA ARG A 2 5.91 -7.57 -8.45
C ARG A 2 5.64 -8.22 -7.07
N ARG A 3 6.46 -9.19 -6.66
CA ARG A 3 6.37 -9.90 -5.37
C ARG A 3 7.23 -9.32 -4.25
N HIS A 4 8.08 -8.31 -4.52
CA HIS A 4 8.88 -7.72 -3.45
C HIS A 4 8.06 -7.12 -2.29
N PRO A 5 6.80 -6.66 -2.46
CA PRO A 5 5.96 -6.29 -1.32
C PRO A 5 5.80 -7.44 -0.33
N ASP A 6 5.57 -8.66 -0.82
CA ASP A 6 5.42 -9.86 0.00
C ASP A 6 6.73 -10.16 0.74
N TYR A 7 7.85 -10.16 0.01
CA TYR A 7 9.16 -10.43 0.61
C TYR A 7 9.56 -9.38 1.65
N ALA A 8 9.14 -8.12 1.46
CA ALA A 8 9.37 -7.07 2.45
C ALA A 8 8.59 -7.33 3.74
N VAL A 9 7.36 -7.85 3.67
CA VAL A 9 6.61 -8.27 4.86
C VAL A 9 7.33 -9.41 5.58
N ASP A 10 7.78 -10.42 4.82
CA ASP A 10 8.51 -11.56 5.39
C ASP A 10 9.78 -11.10 6.13
N ILE A 11 10.48 -10.10 5.60
CA ILE A 11 11.68 -9.51 6.22
C ILE A 11 11.33 -8.68 7.46
N LEU A 12 10.24 -7.91 7.41
CA LEU A 12 9.82 -7.05 8.52
C LEU A 12 9.29 -7.86 9.71
N GLY A 13 8.77 -9.08 9.48
CA GLY A 13 8.17 -9.93 10.50
C GLY A 13 6.98 -9.26 11.20
N ASP A 14 6.56 -9.77 12.36
CA ASP A 14 5.29 -9.40 13.01
C ASP A 14 5.42 -8.43 14.20
N SER A 15 6.55 -7.71 14.30
CA SER A 15 6.73 -6.71 15.37
C SER A 15 5.68 -5.60 15.29
N GLU A 16 5.02 -5.26 16.41
CA GLU A 16 4.03 -4.17 16.47
C GLU A 16 4.63 -2.82 16.03
N TRP A 17 5.90 -2.58 16.36
CA TRP A 17 6.63 -1.36 15.99
C TRP A 17 6.80 -1.20 14.47
N LEU A 18 6.70 -2.30 13.71
CA LEU A 18 6.86 -2.32 12.25
C LEU A 18 5.53 -2.42 11.51
N GLU A 19 4.40 -2.35 12.20
CA GLU A 19 3.07 -2.45 11.57
C GLU A 19 2.88 -1.38 10.49
N MET A 20 3.29 -0.15 10.77
CA MET A 20 3.23 0.94 9.79
C MET A 20 4.10 0.64 8.55
N ALA A 21 5.30 0.09 8.75
CA ALA A 21 6.19 -0.28 7.65
C ALA A 21 5.60 -1.41 6.80
N ARG A 22 4.97 -2.42 7.42
CA ARG A 22 4.25 -3.49 6.71
C ARG A 22 3.08 -2.94 5.90
N GLN A 23 2.29 -2.03 6.47
CA GLN A 23 1.18 -1.41 5.75
C GLN A 23 1.66 -0.63 4.52
N ILE A 24 2.75 0.14 4.64
CA ILE A 24 3.37 0.82 3.49
C ILE A 24 3.87 -0.20 2.47
N ALA A 25 4.66 -1.19 2.91
CA ALA A 25 5.22 -2.22 2.03
C ALA A 25 4.14 -2.96 1.23
N THR A 26 3.01 -3.28 1.85
CA THR A 26 1.91 -4.03 1.23
C THR A 26 0.91 -3.19 0.45
N THR A 27 1.04 -1.85 0.47
CA THR A 27 0.08 -0.98 -0.23
C THR A 27 0.73 0.03 -1.16
N HIS A 28 2.06 0.16 -1.18
CA HIS A 28 2.71 1.23 -1.94
C HIS A 28 2.52 1.15 -3.47
N HIS A 29 2.14 -0.02 -4.00
CA HIS A 29 1.76 -0.23 -5.40
C HIS A 29 0.25 -0.30 -5.66
N GLU A 30 -0.59 -0.14 -4.63
CA GLU A 30 -2.05 -0.10 -4.78
C GLU A 30 -2.50 1.19 -5.46
N LYS A 31 -3.52 1.13 -6.30
CA LYS A 31 -4.01 2.30 -7.05
C LYS A 31 -5.48 2.51 -6.73
N TRP A 32 -5.92 3.76 -6.75
CA TRP A 32 -7.29 4.12 -6.36
C TRP A 32 -8.37 3.43 -7.21
N ASP A 33 -8.08 3.18 -8.49
CA ASP A 33 -8.93 2.48 -9.45
C ASP A 33 -8.97 0.94 -9.24
N GLY A 34 -8.12 0.39 -8.37
CA GLY A 34 -7.99 -1.05 -8.14
C GLY A 34 -7.08 -1.79 -9.13
N SER A 35 -6.41 -1.10 -10.08
CA SER A 35 -5.46 -1.74 -11.01
C SER A 35 -4.08 -2.03 -10.37
N GLY A 36 -3.93 -1.70 -9.09
CA GLY A 36 -2.74 -1.92 -8.29
C GLY A 36 -2.53 -3.37 -7.84
N TYR A 37 -1.47 -3.59 -7.07
CA TYR A 37 -1.07 -4.89 -6.55
C TYR A 37 -0.35 -4.70 -5.20
N PRO A 38 -0.19 -5.76 -4.37
CA PRO A 38 -0.57 -7.15 -4.59
C PRO A 38 -2.04 -7.49 -4.30
N ARG A 39 -2.76 -6.66 -3.55
CA ARG A 39 -4.11 -6.95 -3.04
C ARG A 39 -5.23 -6.41 -3.93
N GLY A 40 -4.95 -5.47 -4.83
CA GLY A 40 -5.96 -4.90 -5.72
C GLY A 40 -6.98 -4.06 -4.95
N LEU A 41 -6.51 -3.36 -3.91
CA LEU A 41 -7.33 -2.48 -3.09
C LEU A 41 -7.74 -1.27 -3.92
N LYS A 42 -8.96 -0.77 -3.71
CA LYS A 42 -9.51 0.38 -4.43
C LYS A 42 -10.08 1.39 -3.45
N GLY A 43 -10.03 2.65 -3.83
CA GLY A 43 -10.64 3.72 -3.05
C GLY A 43 -10.25 3.67 -1.57
N GLU A 44 -11.29 3.65 -0.73
CA GLU A 44 -11.17 3.68 0.72
C GLU A 44 -10.66 2.37 1.34
N ASP A 45 -10.58 1.28 0.55
CA ASP A 45 -9.95 0.03 1.00
C ASP A 45 -8.43 0.18 1.16
N ILE A 46 -7.84 1.23 0.57
CA ILE A 46 -6.44 1.59 0.73
C ILE A 46 -6.26 2.30 2.09
N PRO A 47 -5.33 1.88 2.97
CA PRO A 47 -5.17 2.45 4.31
C PRO A 47 -5.00 3.99 4.32
N PRO A 48 -5.59 4.70 5.29
CA PRO A 48 -5.56 6.17 5.37
C PRO A 48 -4.17 6.79 5.34
N LEU A 49 -3.18 6.12 5.95
CA LEU A 49 -1.77 6.53 5.92
C LEU A 49 -1.24 6.73 4.48
N ARG A 50 -1.76 5.96 3.52
CA ARG A 50 -1.46 6.12 2.10
C ARG A 50 -2.33 7.21 1.45
N GLN A 51 -3.58 7.34 1.87
CA GLN A 51 -4.52 8.36 1.35
C GLN A 51 -4.05 9.80 1.63
N ASP A 52 -3.45 10.04 2.80
CA ASP A 52 -3.22 11.40 3.33
C ASP A 52 -1.87 12.04 2.97
N SER A 53 -1.08 11.41 2.10
CA SER A 53 0.20 11.97 1.61
C SER A 53 0.06 13.19 0.68
N GLY A 54 -1.14 13.79 0.55
CA GLY A 54 -1.41 14.91 -0.38
C GLY A 54 -1.32 14.54 -1.87
N LEU A 55 -0.70 13.41 -2.20
CA LEU A 55 -0.60 12.83 -3.53
C LEU A 55 -1.84 11.97 -3.87
N GLY A 56 -2.51 11.38 -2.88
CA GLY A 56 -3.66 10.48 -3.11
C GLY A 56 -4.95 11.18 -3.57
N ARG A 57 -5.21 12.42 -3.13
CA ARG A 57 -6.45 13.16 -3.47
C ARG A 57 -6.40 13.89 -4.81
N HIS A 58 -5.21 14.12 -5.38
CA HIS A 58 -5.03 14.83 -6.66
C HIS A 58 -4.66 13.92 -7.83
N ILE A 59 -4.34 12.64 -7.60
CA ILE A 59 -4.26 11.64 -8.67
C ILE A 59 -5.67 11.09 -8.90
N ARG A 60 -6.60 11.98 -9.31
CA ARG A 60 -7.61 11.62 -10.30
C ARG A 60 -6.87 11.67 -11.64
N GLN A 61 -6.11 10.65 -11.96
CA GLN A 61 -5.47 10.55 -13.27
C GLN A 61 -5.90 9.21 -13.83
N ASP A 62 -6.81 9.32 -14.80
CA ASP A 62 -6.94 8.50 -16.00
C ASP A 62 -6.80 6.97 -15.89
#